data_AF-A0A348N0T5-F1
#
_entry.id   AF-A0A348N0T5-F1
#
_cell.length_a   1.000
_cell.length_b   1.000
_cell.length_c   1.000
_cell.angle_alpha   90.00
_cell.angle_beta   90.00
_cell.angle_gamma   90.00
#
_symmetry.space_group_name_H-M   'P 1'
#
loop_
_entity.id
_entity.type
_entity.pdbx_description
1 polymer ?
#
loop_
_entity_poly.entity_id
_entity_poly.type
_entity_poly.pdbx_seq_one_letter_code
_entity_poly.pdbx_strand_id
1 'polypeptide(L)' 'TSKDKNRPLLLTDDPKKTIIKLLAERAPLYRAVADIELMTGTRSIQQTVSNLVKQLHKE' A
#
# COMPACT_ATOMS: atom_id res chain seq x y z
N THR A 1 10.27 -6.75 -4.53
CA THR A 1 11.39 -6.82 -3.55
C THR A 1 12.57 -6.05 -4.10
N SER A 2 13.66 -5.82 -3.36
CA SER A 2 14.85 -5.08 -3.86
C SER A 2 15.43 -5.63 -5.19
N LYS A 3 15.06 -6.86 -5.58
CA LYS A 3 15.46 -7.52 -6.82
C LYS A 3 14.45 -7.37 -7.98
N ASP A 4 13.35 -6.65 -7.77
CA ASP A 4 12.28 -6.49 -8.76
C ASP A 4 12.63 -5.38 -9.76
N LYS A 5 13.17 -5.80 -10.92
CA LYS A 5 13.60 -4.90 -12.01
C LYS A 5 12.43 -4.23 -12.73
N ASN A 6 11.19 -4.68 -12.51
CA ASN A 6 9.99 -4.12 -13.14
C ASN A 6 9.47 -2.87 -12.42
N ARG A 7 10.29 -2.25 -11.54
CA ARG A 7 9.95 -1.05 -10.80
C ARG A 7 10.89 0.11 -11.18
N PRO A 8 10.72 0.73 -12.36
CA PRO A 8 11.63 1.76 -12.87
C PRO A 8 11.89 2.90 -11.88
N LEU A 9 10.85 3.35 -11.17
CA LEU A 9 10.97 4.41 -10.16
C LEU A 9 11.82 4.02 -8.94
N LEU A 10 12.07 2.73 -8.72
CA LEU A 10 12.89 2.24 -7.60
C LEU A 10 14.31 1.85 -8.04
N LEU A 11 14.66 2.04 -9.32
CA LEU A 11 16.02 1.86 -9.85
C LEU A 11 16.86 3.11 -9.57
N THR A 12 16.99 3.47 -8.30
CA THR A 12 17.71 4.65 -7.80
C THR A 12 18.68 4.25 -6.70
N ASP A 13 19.67 5.08 -6.40
CA ASP A 13 20.68 4.79 -5.36
C ASP A 13 20.08 4.55 -3.97
N ASP A 14 18.97 5.23 -3.63
CA ASP A 14 18.21 5.01 -2.39
C ASP A 14 16.73 4.75 -2.67
N PRO A 15 16.34 3.50 -2.95
CA PRO A 15 14.95 3.12 -3.22
C PRO A 15 14.01 3.40 -2.04
N LYS A 16 14.53 3.35 -0.80
CA LYS A 16 13.73 3.59 0.41
C LYS A 16 13.32 5.06 0.49
N LYS A 17 14.26 5.98 0.25
CA LYS A 17 13.97 7.41 0.17
C LYS A 17 12.97 7.72 -0.94
N THR A 18 13.08 7.06 -2.09
CA THR A 18 12.11 7.21 -3.19
C THR A 18 10.71 6.76 -2.77
N ILE A 19 10.57 5.62 -2.11
CA ILE A 19 9.28 5.16 -1.58
C ILE A 19 8.69 6.17 -0.59
N ILE A 20 9.49 6.66 0.37
CA ILE A 20 9.01 7.62 1.38
C ILE A 20 8.49 8.91 0.72
N LYS A 21 9.25 9.44 -0.25
CA LYS A 21 8.83 10.62 -1.02
C LYS A 21 7.51 10.39 -1.76
N LEU A 22 7.43 9.29 -2.51
CA LEU A 22 6.22 8.94 -3.27
C LEU A 22 5.01 8.72 -2.35
N LEU A 23 5.20 8.11 -1.18
CA LEU A 23 4.11 7.93 -0.21
C LEU A 23 3.66 9.25 0.40
N ALA A 24 4.58 10.17 0.71
CA ALA A 24 4.21 11.49 1.22
C ALA A 24 3.34 12.27 0.22
N GLU A 25 3.69 12.23 -1.07
CA GLU A 25 2.95 12.90 -2.14
C GLU A 25 1.60 12.21 -2.43
N ARG A 26 1.57 10.87 -2.42
CA ARG A 26 0.40 10.10 -2.90
C ARG A 26 -0.57 9.70 -1.79
N ALA A 27 -0.14 9.63 -0.53
CA ALA A 27 -1.03 9.22 0.57
C ALA A 27 -2.30 10.07 0.64
N PRO A 28 -2.27 11.42 0.54
CA PRO A 28 -3.49 12.22 0.54
C PRO A 28 -4.45 11.85 -0.61
N LEU A 29 -3.91 11.54 -1.79
CA LEU A 29 -4.71 11.15 -2.96
C LEU A 29 -5.37 9.79 -2.77
N TYR A 30 -4.64 8.82 -2.22
CA TYR A 30 -5.19 7.49 -1.92
C TYR A 30 -6.32 7.58 -0.89
N ARG A 31 -6.16 8.38 0.17
CA ARG A 31 -7.19 8.56 1.21
C ARG A 31 -8.43 9.27 0.68
N ALA A 32 -8.24 10.27 -0.19
CA ALA A 32 -9.34 11.07 -0.73
C ALA A 32 -10.34 10.27 -1.57
N VAL A 33 -9.91 9.15 -2.16
CA VAL A 33 -10.76 8.30 -3.03
C VAL A 33 -11.11 6.96 -2.41
N ALA A 34 -10.62 6.67 -1.20
CA ALA A 34 -10.84 5.38 -0.56
C ALA A 34 -12.11 5.39 0.27
N ASP A 35 -13.05 4.50 -0.04
CA ASP A 35 -14.20 4.22 0.83
C ASP A 35 -13.75 3.46 2.10
N ILE A 36 -12.71 2.64 1.96
CA ILE A 36 -12.17 1.78 3.04
C ILE A 36 -10.64 1.85 3.06
N GLU A 37 -10.08 2.11 4.24
CA GLU A 37 -8.65 2.00 4.52
C GLU A 37 -8.36 0.82 5.45
N LEU A 38 -7.30 0.06 5.14
CA LEU A 38 -6.86 -1.07 5.97
C LEU A 38 -5.34 -1.16 6.09
N MET A 39 -4.86 -1.56 7.26
CA MET A 39 -3.43 -1.78 7.52
C MET A 39 -3.00 -3.15 6.98
N THR A 40 -2.14 -3.17 5.97
CA THR A 40 -1.54 -4.38 5.41
C THR A 40 -0.11 -4.59 5.92
N GLY A 41 0.32 -5.84 6.11
CA GLY A 41 1.73 -6.18 6.40
C GLY A 41 2.02 -6.69 7.82
N THR A 42 1.07 -6.57 8.75
CA THR A 42 1.17 -7.17 10.11
C THR A 42 0.42 -8.48 10.25
N ARG A 43 -0.53 -8.76 9.33
CA ARG A 43 -1.39 -9.94 9.32
C ARG A 43 -1.16 -10.75 8.06
N SER A 44 -1.58 -12.01 8.06
CA SER A 44 -1.53 -12.83 6.85
C SER A 44 -2.47 -12.27 5.79
N ILE A 45 -2.17 -12.54 4.51
CA ILE A 45 -3.01 -12.12 3.38
C ILE A 45 -4.47 -12.58 3.58
N GLN A 46 -4.66 -13.83 4.01
CA GLN A 46 -5.99 -14.40 4.26
C GLN A 46 -6.76 -13.63 5.34
N GLN A 47 -6.10 -13.25 6.43
CA GLN A 47 -6.73 -12.47 7.50
C GLN A 47 -7.07 -11.05 7.02
N THR A 48 -6.16 -10.41 6.29
CA THR A 48 -6.40 -9.07 5.71
C THR A 48 -7.60 -9.08 4.77
N VAL A 49 -7.70 -10.06 3.87
CA VAL A 49 -8.84 -10.20 2.95
C VAL A 49 -10.13 -10.49 3.72
N SER A 50 -10.11 -11.40 4.70
CA SER A 50 -11.30 -11.70 5.51
C SER A 50 -11.82 -10.46 6.25
N ASN A 51 -10.93 -9.61 6.77
CA ASN A 51 -11.33 -8.36 7.42
C ASN A 51 -11.95 -7.35 6.44
N LEU A 52 -11.39 -7.23 5.23
CA LEU A 52 -11.94 -6.38 4.18
C LEU A 52 -13.35 -6.83 3.78
N VAL A 53 -13.57 -8.13 3.56
CA VAL A 53 -14.89 -8.69 3.24
C VAL A 53 -15.91 -8.38 4.34
N LYS A 54 -15.49 -8.47 5.62
CA LYS A 54 -16.36 -8.12 6.74
C LYS A 54 -16.72 -6.63 6.79
N GLN A 55 -15.82 -5.73 6.38
CA GLN A 55 -16.12 -4.30 6.30
C GLN A 55 -17.10 -4.01 5.15
N LEU A 56 -16.93 -4.66 4.00
CA LEU A 56 -17.81 -4.51 2.84
C LEU A 56 -19.24 -5.00 3.10
N HIS A 57 -19.41 -6.08 3.87
CA HIS A 57 -20.75 -6.60 4.23
C HIS A 57 -21.38 -5.91 5.44
N LYS A 58 -20.73 -4.89 6.02
CA LYS A 58 -21.26 -4.15 7.16
C LYS A 58 -22.08 -2.91 6.76
N GLU A 59 -22.26 -2.73 5.45
CA GLU A 59 -23.26 -1.84 4.84
C GLU A 59 -24.58 -2.59 4.60
#